data_AF-A0A4Q6CHC9-F1
#
_entry.id   AF-A0A4Q6CHC9-F1
#
_cell.length_a   1.000
_cell.length_b   1.000
_cell.length_c   1.000
_cell.angle_alpha   90.00
_cell.angle_beta   90.00
_cell.angle_gamma   90.00
#
_symmetry.space_group_name_H-M   'P 1'
#
loop_
_entity.id
_entity.type
_entity.pdbx_description
1 polymer ?
#
loop_
_entity_poly.entity_id
_entity_poly.type
_entity_poly.pdbx_seq_one_letter_code
_entity_poly.pdbx_strand_id
1 'polypeptide(L)'
;KSNGIELVYFESGEVLFHENEESYHFFVIQEGSVEVFKDGDDGVRLPLTVVSEGSALGEFAMINRAPRSATARAITPVRAAKISEAAYQELLNELPDWAMSVIKSLIDRLHKTNEIIRKGRIVSPDLRREIEATEFDPDSGTITDSTPFLTSSGLEED
;
A
#
# COMPACT_ATOMS: atom_id res chain seq x y z
N LYS A 1 -1.59 -22.64 -21.50
CA LYS A 1 -2.15 -22.62 -20.12
C LYS A 1 -1.94 -21.21 -19.60
N SER A 2 -3.00 -20.49 -19.26
CA SER A 2 -2.90 -19.12 -18.73
C SER A 2 -2.18 -19.19 -17.38
N ASN A 3 -1.01 -18.55 -17.28
CA ASN A 3 -0.01 -18.72 -16.22
C ASN A 3 -0.43 -18.12 -14.86
N GLY A 4 -1.73 -17.96 -14.61
CA GLY A 4 -2.34 -17.31 -13.44
C GLY A 4 -1.81 -15.91 -13.09
N ILE A 5 -1.07 -15.31 -14.02
CA ILE A 5 -0.53 -13.95 -14.02
C ILE A 5 -1.17 -13.23 -15.21
N GLU A 6 -1.80 -12.10 -14.95
CA GLU A 6 -2.50 -11.29 -15.94
C GLU A 6 -2.04 -9.83 -15.85
N LEU A 7 -1.83 -9.18 -17.01
CA LEU A 7 -1.60 -7.74 -17.03
C LEU A 7 -2.94 -7.02 -16.98
N VAL A 8 -3.10 -6.16 -15.98
CA VAL A 8 -4.29 -5.35 -15.77
C VAL A 8 -3.95 -3.87 -15.84
N TYR A 9 -4.95 -3.08 -16.22
CA TYR A 9 -4.85 -1.64 -16.39
C TYR A 9 -5.96 -1.00 -15.57
N PHE A 10 -5.60 0.07 -14.87
CA PHE A 10 -6.55 0.90 -14.12
C PHE A 10 -6.36 2.35 -14.55
N GLU A 11 -7.45 3.03 -14.85
CA GLU A 11 -7.44 4.48 -15.05
C GLU A 11 -7.29 5.20 -13.70
N SER A 12 -6.87 6.47 -13.74
CA SER A 12 -6.81 7.28 -12.52
C SER A 12 -8.20 7.35 -11.86
N GLY A 13 -8.25 7.13 -10.55
CA GLY A 13 -9.46 7.07 -9.76
C GLY A 13 -10.10 5.68 -9.65
N GLU A 14 -9.68 4.69 -10.45
CA GLU A 14 -10.23 3.33 -10.38
C GLU A 14 -9.74 2.59 -9.14
N VAL A 15 -10.65 1.82 -8.53
CA VAL A 15 -10.36 1.02 -7.34
C VAL A 15 -9.87 -0.36 -7.76
N LEU A 16 -8.69 -0.75 -7.26
CA LEU A 16 -8.12 -2.07 -7.49
C LEU A 16 -8.84 -3.14 -6.66
N PHE A 17 -9.14 -2.81 -5.41
CA PHE A 17 -9.93 -3.63 -4.49
C PHE A 17 -10.41 -2.79 -3.29
N HIS A 18 -11.48 -3.25 -2.66
CA HIS A 18 -12.03 -2.60 -1.47
C HIS A 18 -11.58 -3.27 -0.17
N GLU A 19 -11.51 -2.50 0.91
CA GLU A 19 -11.39 -3.04 2.26
C GLU A 19 -12.51 -4.08 2.52
N ASN A 20 -12.18 -5.14 3.26
CA ASN A 20 -13.05 -6.27 3.59
C ASN A 20 -13.50 -7.14 2.40
N GLU A 21 -13.04 -6.86 1.18
CA GLU A 21 -13.30 -7.74 0.04
C GLU A 21 -12.62 -9.12 0.24
N GLU A 22 -13.38 -10.19 0.02
CA GLU A 22 -12.86 -11.57 0.07
C GLU A 22 -12.25 -11.95 -1.27
N SER A 23 -10.99 -11.57 -1.47
CA SER A 23 -10.31 -11.72 -2.75
C SER A 23 -8.85 -12.09 -2.56
N TYR A 24 -8.44 -13.23 -3.13
CA TYR A 24 -7.14 -13.86 -2.87
C TYR A 24 -6.23 -13.81 -4.10
N HIS A 25 -5.86 -12.59 -4.46
CA HIS A 25 -4.83 -12.30 -5.46
C HIS A 25 -4.05 -11.07 -4.99
N PHE A 26 -2.87 -10.83 -5.56
CA PHE A 26 -2.12 -9.61 -5.29
C PHE A 26 -1.65 -8.97 -6.59
N PHE A 27 -1.25 -7.71 -6.50
CA PHE A 27 -0.75 -6.95 -7.62
C PHE A 27 0.73 -6.64 -7.41
N VAL A 28 1.50 -6.62 -8.50
CA VAL A 28 2.81 -5.97 -8.55
C VAL A 28 2.69 -4.79 -9.50
N ILE A 29 2.92 -3.59 -9.00
CA ILE A 29 2.81 -2.36 -9.77
C ILE A 29 4.00 -2.30 -10.74
N GLN A 30 3.71 -2.15 -12.03
CA GLN A 30 4.70 -1.99 -13.10
C GLN A 30 4.83 -0.54 -13.54
N GLU A 31 3.76 0.24 -13.41
CA GLU A 31 3.73 1.66 -13.77
C GLU A 31 2.59 2.34 -12.99
N GLY A 32 2.79 3.63 -12.67
CA GLY A 32 1.80 4.44 -11.97
C GLY A 32 1.90 4.39 -10.44
N SER A 33 0.91 5.01 -9.78
CA SER A 33 0.83 5.11 -8.33
C SER A 33 -0.57 4.76 -7.81
N VAL A 34 -0.60 4.11 -6.67
CA VAL A 34 -1.82 3.63 -5.99
C VAL A 34 -1.80 4.12 -4.55
N GLU A 35 -2.84 4.82 -4.14
CA GLU A 35 -3.05 5.12 -2.72
C GLU A 35 -3.75 3.95 -2.02
N VAL A 36 -3.39 3.74 -0.75
CA VAL A 36 -4.02 2.74 0.11
C VAL A 36 -4.58 3.46 1.33
N PHE A 37 -5.87 3.26 1.62
CA PHE A 37 -6.56 3.94 2.71
C PHE A 37 -7.62 3.05 3.35
N LYS A 38 -8.04 3.39 4.57
CA LYS A 38 -9.25 2.85 5.21
C LYS A 38 -10.32 3.92 5.27
N ASP A 39 -11.57 3.51 5.15
CA ASP A 39 -12.70 4.39 5.41
C ASP A 39 -12.94 4.45 6.93
N GLY A 40 -12.87 5.64 7.52
CA GLY A 40 -13.17 5.86 8.93
C GLY A 40 -14.67 5.87 9.22
N ASP A 41 -15.06 5.54 10.46
CA ASP A 41 -16.46 5.51 10.90
C ASP A 41 -17.18 6.87 10.78
N ASP A 42 -16.42 7.97 10.75
CA ASP A 42 -16.87 9.35 10.59
C ASP A 42 -16.93 9.80 9.11
N GLY A 43 -16.65 8.90 8.17
CA GLY A 43 -16.56 9.21 6.74
C GLY A 43 -15.24 9.87 6.33
N VAL A 44 -14.30 10.05 7.26
CA VAL A 44 -12.96 10.57 6.96
C VAL A 44 -12.07 9.41 6.53
N ARG A 45 -11.43 9.54 5.36
CA ARG A 45 -10.46 8.55 4.90
C ARG A 45 -9.18 8.66 5.71
N LEU A 46 -8.70 7.52 6.20
CA LEU A 46 -7.39 7.41 6.83
C LEU A 46 -6.38 6.93 5.78
N PRO A 47 -5.53 7.82 5.23
CA PRO A 47 -4.47 7.41 4.32
C PRO A 47 -3.47 6.52 5.06
N LEU A 48 -3.10 5.40 4.45
CA LEU A 48 -2.09 4.48 5.00
C LEU A 48 -0.75 4.65 4.31
N THR A 49 -0.75 4.68 2.98
CA THR A 49 0.46 4.85 2.17
C THR A 49 0.11 5.13 0.70
N VAL A 50 1.11 5.53 -0.08
CA VAL A 50 1.09 5.50 -1.54
C VAL A 50 2.19 4.56 -1.99
N VAL A 51 1.88 3.67 -2.94
CA VAL A 51 2.84 2.76 -3.54
C VAL A 51 2.98 3.01 -5.04
N SER A 52 4.15 2.69 -5.57
CA SER A 52 4.52 2.89 -6.97
C SER A 52 5.23 1.64 -7.53
N GLU A 53 5.78 1.77 -8.73
CA GLU A 53 6.49 0.71 -9.45
C GLU A 53 7.39 -0.16 -8.56
N GLY A 54 7.31 -1.48 -8.74
CA GLY A 54 8.05 -2.49 -7.98
C GLY A 54 7.36 -2.91 -6.67
N SER A 55 6.34 -2.19 -6.22
CA SER A 55 5.62 -2.52 -4.98
C SER A 55 4.57 -3.62 -5.20
N ALA A 56 4.41 -4.47 -4.18
CA ALA A 56 3.31 -5.43 -4.11
C ALA A 56 2.13 -4.86 -3.31
N LEU A 57 0.91 -5.20 -3.71
CA LEU A 57 -0.33 -4.82 -3.01
C LEU A 57 -1.27 -6.02 -2.84
N GLY A 58 -1.75 -6.21 -1.62
CA GLY A 58 -2.75 -7.22 -1.30
C GLY A 58 -2.16 -8.61 -1.03
N GLU A 59 -0.84 -8.69 -0.87
CA GLU A 59 -0.08 -9.89 -0.53
C GLU A 59 -0.50 -10.46 0.83
N PHE A 60 -0.82 -9.59 1.80
CA PHE A 60 -1.27 -10.02 3.12
C PHE A 60 -2.57 -10.83 3.07
N ALA A 61 -3.58 -10.29 2.38
CA ALA A 61 -4.88 -10.94 2.23
C ALA A 61 -4.73 -12.33 1.59
N MET A 62 -3.87 -12.44 0.58
CA MET A 62 -3.57 -13.71 -0.08
C MET A 62 -2.83 -14.69 0.85
N ILE A 63 -1.74 -14.27 1.50
CA ILE A 63 -0.87 -15.17 2.29
C ILE A 63 -1.56 -15.65 3.57
N ASN A 64 -2.33 -14.76 4.20
CA ASN A 64 -2.99 -15.05 5.47
C ASN A 64 -4.43 -15.56 5.28
N ARG A 65 -4.93 -15.63 4.04
CA ARG A 65 -6.34 -15.94 3.72
C ARG A 65 -7.31 -15.13 4.57
N ALA A 66 -7.08 -13.82 4.55
CA ALA A 66 -7.89 -12.84 5.27
C ALA A 66 -8.53 -11.87 4.25
N PRO A 67 -9.65 -11.21 4.61
CA PRO A 67 -10.20 -10.12 3.80
C PRO A 67 -9.16 -9.01 3.56
N ARG A 68 -9.36 -8.20 2.51
CA ARG A 68 -8.52 -7.02 2.26
C ARG A 68 -8.46 -6.11 3.49
N SER A 69 -7.24 -5.74 3.89
CA SER A 69 -7.02 -4.92 5.09
C SER A 69 -7.29 -3.44 4.88
N ALA A 70 -7.41 -2.98 3.63
CA ALA A 70 -7.62 -1.59 3.23
C ALA A 70 -8.13 -1.53 1.79
N THR A 71 -8.63 -0.36 1.37
CA THR A 71 -8.99 -0.05 -0.01
C THR A 71 -7.75 0.45 -0.76
N ALA A 72 -7.58 0.04 -2.02
CA ALA A 72 -6.50 0.50 -2.89
C ALA A 72 -7.08 1.16 -4.15
N ARG A 73 -6.67 2.40 -4.45
CA ARG A 73 -7.18 3.20 -5.57
C ARG A 73 -6.03 3.77 -6.39
N ALA A 74 -6.13 3.68 -7.72
CA ALA A 74 -5.19 4.29 -8.62
C ALA A 74 -5.31 5.83 -8.53
N ILE A 75 -4.18 6.53 -8.36
CA ILE A 75 -4.12 8.01 -8.38
C ILE A 75 -3.52 8.54 -9.68
N THR A 76 -2.85 7.67 -10.44
CA THR A 76 -2.48 7.85 -11.85
C THR A 76 -3.02 6.67 -12.65
N PRO A 77 -2.96 6.67 -13.99
CA PRO A 77 -3.08 5.42 -14.74
C PRO A 77 -2.06 4.40 -14.21
N VAL A 78 -2.50 3.16 -14.00
CA VAL A 78 -1.71 2.10 -13.38
C VAL A 78 -1.68 0.87 -14.28
N ARG A 79 -0.49 0.31 -14.43
CA ARG A 79 -0.27 -1.01 -15.03
C ARG A 79 0.25 -1.94 -13.95
N ALA A 80 -0.38 -3.10 -13.81
CA ALA A 80 0.01 -4.06 -12.80
C ALA A 80 -0.04 -5.49 -13.33
N ALA A 81 0.85 -6.33 -12.80
CA ALA A 81 0.68 -7.77 -12.90
C ALA A 81 -0.24 -8.22 -11.76
N LYS A 82 -1.38 -8.82 -12.10
CA LYS A 82 -2.29 -9.49 -11.16
C LYS A 82 -1.88 -10.96 -11.06
N ILE A 83 -1.54 -11.40 -9.85
CA ILE A 83 -1.10 -12.78 -9.58
C ILE A 83 -2.17 -13.46 -8.74
N SER A 84 -2.75 -14.52 -9.30
CA SER A 84 -3.73 -15.37 -8.62
C SER A 84 -3.11 -16.22 -7.52
N GLU A 85 -3.91 -16.67 -6.55
CA GLU A 85 -3.48 -17.64 -5.54
C GLU A 85 -2.87 -18.89 -6.19
N ALA A 86 -3.46 -19.41 -7.28
CA ALA A 86 -2.95 -20.59 -7.97
C ALA A 86 -1.53 -20.38 -8.53
N ALA A 87 -1.29 -19.28 -9.24
CA ALA A 87 0.05 -18.95 -9.74
C ALA A 87 1.05 -18.72 -8.60
N TYR A 88 0.61 -18.08 -7.51
CA TYR A 88 1.46 -17.92 -6.34
C TYR A 88 1.84 -19.27 -5.73
N GLN A 89 0.90 -20.19 -5.53
CA GLN A 89 1.19 -21.53 -5.01
C GLN A 89 2.16 -22.30 -5.92
N GLU A 90 2.02 -22.19 -7.24
CA GLU A 90 2.96 -22.79 -8.18
C GLU A 90 4.38 -22.22 -8.02
N LEU A 91 4.53 -20.90 -7.88
CA LEU A 91 5.83 -20.25 -7.60
C LEU A 91 6.44 -20.71 -6.27
N LEU A 92 5.60 -20.94 -5.26
CA LEU A 92 6.06 -21.35 -3.94
C LEU A 92 6.54 -22.80 -3.88
N ASN A 93 6.04 -23.68 -4.76
CA ASN A 93 6.48 -25.08 -4.81
C ASN A 93 7.97 -25.22 -5.15
N GLU A 94 8.61 -24.18 -5.69
CA GLU A 94 10.05 -24.15 -5.97
C GLU A 94 10.88 -23.72 -4.76
N LEU A 95 10.25 -23.19 -3.70
CA LEU A 95 10.92 -22.72 -2.49
C LEU A 95 10.95 -23.81 -1.41
N PRO A 96 12.03 -23.91 -0.61
CA PRO A 96 12.04 -24.75 0.57
C PRO A 96 10.99 -24.33 1.62
N ASP A 97 10.38 -25.27 2.34
CA ASP A 97 9.33 -25.01 3.35
C ASP A 97 9.69 -23.95 4.40
N TRP A 98 10.98 -23.89 4.79
CA TRP A 98 11.44 -22.92 5.78
C TRP A 98 11.38 -21.48 5.27
N ALA A 99 11.54 -21.25 3.96
CA ALA A 99 11.51 -19.91 3.36
C ALA A 99 10.11 -19.29 3.51
N MET A 100 9.07 -20.09 3.28
CA MET A 100 7.68 -19.66 3.50
C MET A 100 7.42 -19.27 4.95
N SER A 101 7.97 -20.04 5.90
CA SER A 101 7.84 -19.74 7.33
C SER A 101 8.47 -18.38 7.69
N VAL A 102 9.61 -18.04 7.08
CA VAL A 102 10.27 -16.74 7.25
C VAL A 102 9.45 -15.62 6.64
N ILE A 103 8.99 -15.78 5.38
CA ILE A 103 8.17 -14.77 4.67
C ILE A 103 6.91 -14.45 5.47
N LYS A 104 6.17 -15.48 5.91
CA LYS A 104 4.97 -15.30 6.72
C LYS A 104 5.26 -14.58 8.03
N SER A 105 6.36 -14.91 8.72
CA SER A 105 6.74 -14.24 9.96
C SER A 105 7.04 -12.75 9.76
N LEU A 106 7.70 -12.38 8.65
CA LEU A 106 7.99 -10.97 8.34
C LEU A 106 6.73 -10.18 8.03
N ILE A 107 5.84 -10.76 7.22
CA ILE A 107 4.56 -10.15 6.84
C ILE A 107 3.68 -9.93 8.06
N ASP A 108 3.57 -10.93 8.93
CA ASP A 108 2.81 -10.82 10.19
C ASP A 108 3.37 -9.74 11.12
N ARG A 109 4.70 -9.63 11.21
CA ARG A 109 5.35 -8.60 12.04
C ARG A 109 5.11 -7.20 11.48
N LEU A 110 5.27 -7.00 10.18
CA LEU A 110 5.01 -5.72 9.53
C LEU A 110 3.58 -5.27 9.77
N HIS A 111 2.61 -6.17 9.58
CA HIS A 111 1.20 -5.87 9.83
C HIS A 111 0.94 -5.55 11.30
N LYS A 112 1.44 -6.34 12.24
CA LYS A 112 1.27 -6.05 13.67
C LYS A 112 1.85 -4.69 14.06
N THR A 113 3.03 -4.33 13.54
CA THR A 113 3.63 -3.01 13.78
C THR A 113 2.76 -1.89 13.24
N ASN A 114 2.27 -2.02 12.00
CA ASN A 114 1.38 -1.03 11.39
C ASN A 114 0.05 -0.89 12.17
N GLU A 115 -0.51 -2.00 12.67
CA GLU A 115 -1.70 -1.99 13.52
C GLU A 115 -1.47 -1.27 14.86
N ILE A 116 -0.31 -1.49 15.49
CA ILE A 116 0.05 -0.84 16.77
C ILE A 116 0.20 0.67 16.57
N ILE A 117 0.91 1.09 15.51
CA ILE A 117 1.05 2.50 15.15
C ILE A 117 -0.33 3.12 14.92
N ARG A 118 -1.24 2.42 14.22
CA ARG A 118 -2.61 2.90 14.00
C ARG A 118 -3.41 3.06 15.30
N LYS A 119 -3.39 2.05 16.18
CA LYS A 119 -4.13 2.08 17.46
C LYS A 119 -3.57 3.13 18.43
N GLY A 120 -2.31 3.52 18.26
CA GLY A 120 -1.63 4.50 19.11
C GLY A 120 -2.01 5.96 18.88
N ARG A 121 -2.78 6.34 17.83
CA ARG A 121 -3.07 7.75 17.46
C ARG A 121 -1.84 8.67 17.65
N ILE A 122 -0.68 8.30 17.10
CA ILE A 122 0.36 9.29 16.79
C ILE A 122 0.09 9.74 15.35
N VAL A 123 -1.03 10.43 15.16
CA VAL A 123 -1.02 11.50 14.18
C VAL A 123 -0.98 12.73 15.05
N SER A 124 0.21 13.27 15.28
CA SER A 124 0.30 14.61 15.85
C SER A 124 -0.61 15.52 15.02
N PRO A 125 -1.29 16.50 15.62
CA PRO A 125 -1.99 17.54 14.86
C PRO A 125 -1.13 18.15 13.75
N ASP A 126 0.20 18.09 13.91
CA ASP A 126 1.19 18.55 12.94
C ASP A 126 1.29 17.63 11.72
N LEU A 127 1.33 16.30 11.87
CA LEU A 127 1.34 15.35 10.74
C LEU A 127 0.01 15.37 9.96
N ARG A 128 -1.11 15.64 10.64
CA ARG A 128 -2.41 15.90 9.98
C ARG A 128 -2.34 17.10 9.04
N ARG A 129 -1.76 18.22 9.53
CA ARG A 129 -1.55 19.43 8.72
C ARG A 129 -0.58 19.18 7.56
N GLU A 130 0.42 18.33 7.74
CA GLU A 130 1.41 17.99 6.72
C GLU A 130 0.82 17.12 5.60
N ILE A 131 -0.05 16.16 5.96
CA ILE A 131 -0.80 15.34 4.99
C ILE A 131 -1.87 16.19 4.27
N GLU A 132 -2.55 17.09 4.97
CA GLU A 132 -3.52 18.02 4.37
C GLU A 132 -2.86 19.07 3.46
N ALA A 133 -1.61 19.46 3.74
CA ALA A 133 -0.82 20.38 2.90
C ALA A 133 -0.20 19.71 1.67
N THR A 134 -0.23 18.38 1.62
CA THR A 134 0.20 17.61 0.46
C THR A 134 -0.98 17.50 -0.52
N GLU A 135 -1.24 18.57 -1.28
CA GLU A 135 -2.24 18.52 -2.34
C GLU A 135 -1.67 17.77 -3.56
N PHE A 136 -2.38 16.72 -3.96
CA PHE A 136 -2.20 16.10 -5.27
C PHE A 136 -2.91 16.98 -6.30
N ASP A 137 -2.16 17.57 -7.22
CA ASP A 137 -2.73 18.28 -8.36
C ASP A 137 -3.13 17.25 -9.43
N PRO A 138 -4.44 17.01 -9.65
CA PRO A 138 -4.91 15.99 -10.57
C PRO A 138 -4.64 16.34 -12.05
N ASP A 139 -4.40 17.60 -12.38
CA ASP A 139 -4.13 18.04 -13.76
C ASP A 139 -2.67 17.86 -14.14
N SER A 140 -1.74 18.03 -13.20
CA SER A 140 -0.30 17.88 -13.43
C SER A 140 0.27 16.53 -12.98
N GLY A 141 -0.45 15.77 -12.16
CA GLY A 141 0.03 14.51 -11.58
C GLY A 141 1.20 14.70 -10.61
N THR A 142 1.47 15.93 -10.18
CA THR A 142 2.54 16.25 -9.24
C THR A 142 2.03 16.41 -7.83
N ILE A 143 2.84 15.96 -6.87
CA ILE A 143 2.64 16.20 -5.45
C ILE A 143 3.39 17.49 -5.12
N THR A 144 2.68 18.56 -4.76
CA THR A 144 3.32 19.79 -4.29
C THR A 144 3.57 19.69 -2.79
N ASP A 145 4.83 19.46 -2.42
CA ASP A 145 5.27 19.56 -1.03
C ASP A 145 5.51 21.04 -0.69
N SER A 146 4.63 21.62 0.11
CA SER A 146 4.71 23.01 0.55
C SER A 146 5.50 23.18 1.85
N THR A 147 6.09 22.13 2.42
CA THR A 147 6.76 22.24 3.71
C THR A 147 8.09 23.00 3.58
N PRO A 148 8.31 24.08 4.36
CA PRO A 148 9.64 24.68 4.45
C PRO A 148 10.54 23.69 5.17
N PHE A 149 11.63 23.28 4.52
CA PHE A 149 12.75 22.60 5.16
C PHE A 149 13.10 23.34 6.47
N LEU A 150 12.86 22.71 7.63
CA LEU A 150 13.50 23.13 8.86
C LEU A 150 15.01 22.90 8.66
N THR A 151 15.73 23.94 8.24
CA THR A 151 17.18 23.96 8.30
C THR A 151 17.59 23.76 9.75
N SER A 152 18.17 22.61 10.05
CA SER A 152 18.94 22.39 11.27
C SER A 152 20.06 23.43 11.31
N SER A 153 19.91 24.42 12.16
CA SER A 153 20.95 25.40 12.49
C SER A 153 20.84 25.70 13.98
N GLY A 154 21.67 25.01 14.75
CA GLY A 154 21.68 25.11 16.21
C GLY A 154 22.61 24.09 16.87
N LEU A 155 23.81 23.90 16.32
CA LEU A 155 24.96 23.52 17.15
C LEU A 155 25.66 24.83 17.49
N GLU A 156 25.28 25.44 18.61
CA GLU A 156 26.14 26.41 19.27
C GLU A 156 27.18 25.60 20.07
N GLU A 157 28.45 25.84 19.71
CA GLU A 157 29.60 25.52 20.54
C GLU A 157 29.49 26.27 21.87
N ASP A 158 29.69 25.55 22.98
CA ASP A 158 30.42 26.01 24.16
C ASP A 158 30.87 24.79 25.00
#